data_AF-A0A812LR55-F1
#
_entry.id   AF-A0A812LR55-F1
#
_cell.length_a   1.000
_cell.length_b   1.000
_cell.length_c   1.000
_cell.angle_alpha   90.00
_cell.angle_beta   90.00
_cell.angle_gamma   90.00
#
_symmetry.space_group_name_H-M   'P 1'
#
loop_
_entity.id
_entity.type
_entity.pdbx_description
1 polymer ?
#
loop_
_entity_poly.entity_id
_entity_poly.type
_entity_poly.pdbx_seq_one_letter_code
_entity_poly.pdbx_strand_id
1 'polypeptide(L)'
;TDAAESLFKLLSPEERKCIPKASEFHFCVVSARRASTVEGVQDIFKVQCQFDEAGVVPTWYVDSDSVKEYRKLGLQAVEGGRLCPSRNKALKDANLLGKICVQASDDISAWEYRHGKRAASRDDALCNAAWAKAKRYVLSPLTAAQFIVAKMRGAPQPKPKLGGVYMLGSCSRTMAGEEFGTKHFILGDFFVVDTGSKVRFDENLNLKEDYDFSCSHIRAHGGVMRCNRMTLTVKHYSNSGGACSNRDKKGKEEQRNIGILMDKWPRALRFNPKRTNEVIMSWPADDDAEGKHHEKRKPSQRPGAGKPGKTKAVAKKTKVTRPKAHHPSNAIILQTEKSKEANNARIKPYVARRCGRVSGKRVSEVLGRLKYTTAEGETRTYVTSDLSYDLQRGFLKLKASKSG
;
A
#
# COMPACT_ATOMS: atom_id res chain seq x y z
N THR A 1 -18.94 12.74 16.24
CA THR A 1 -18.48 13.84 17.12
C THR A 1 -17.60 13.34 18.26
N ASP A 2 -17.98 12.32 19.03
CA ASP A 2 -17.20 11.80 20.18
C ASP A 2 -15.77 11.27 19.83
N ALA A 3 -15.63 10.51 18.73
CA ALA A 3 -14.33 9.96 18.34
C ALA A 3 -13.29 11.02 17.94
N ALA A 4 -13.71 12.11 17.30
CA ALA A 4 -12.82 13.19 16.87
C ALA A 4 -12.35 14.02 18.07
N GLU A 5 -13.25 14.39 18.97
CA GLU A 5 -12.89 15.08 20.22
C GLU A 5 -11.96 14.23 21.09
N SER A 6 -12.21 12.92 21.19
CA SER A 6 -11.33 12.00 21.90
C SER A 6 -9.95 11.88 21.24
N LEU A 7 -9.85 11.99 19.92
CA LEU A 7 -8.57 11.96 19.20
C LEU A 7 -7.79 13.28 19.42
N PHE A 8 -8.44 14.44 19.29
CA PHE A 8 -7.75 15.73 19.43
C PHE A 8 -7.23 15.99 20.84
N LYS A 9 -7.75 15.30 21.87
CA LYS A 9 -7.16 15.28 23.21
C LYS A 9 -5.72 14.71 23.23
N LEU A 10 -5.33 13.91 22.23
CA LEU A 10 -3.98 13.37 22.07
C LEU A 10 -2.96 14.37 21.50
N LEU A 11 -3.43 15.50 20.96
CA LEU A 11 -2.58 16.58 20.49
C LEU A 11 -2.03 17.38 21.68
N SER A 12 -0.80 17.89 21.54
CA SER A 12 -0.24 18.86 22.50
C SER A 12 -1.05 20.16 22.51
N PRO A 13 -0.93 21.02 23.54
CA PRO A 13 -1.57 22.33 23.54
C PRO A 13 -1.24 23.18 22.29
N GLU A 14 -0.01 23.12 21.81
CA GLU A 14 0.47 23.85 20.63
C GLU A 14 -0.14 23.27 19.35
N GLU A 15 -0.15 21.95 19.22
CA GLU A 15 -0.76 21.26 18.08
C GLU A 15 -2.28 21.51 18.02
N ARG A 16 -2.97 21.53 19.17
CA ARG A 16 -4.41 21.82 19.24
C ARG A 16 -4.76 23.21 18.73
N LYS A 17 -3.92 24.21 18.97
CA LYS A 17 -4.10 25.57 18.42
C LYS A 17 -4.01 25.61 16.90
N CYS A 18 -3.40 24.59 16.29
CA CYS A 18 -3.19 24.49 14.86
C CYS A 18 -4.24 23.67 14.13
N ILE A 19 -5.30 23.18 14.80
CA ILE A 19 -6.38 22.42 14.16
C ILE A 19 -7.15 23.37 13.21
N PRO A 20 -7.09 23.15 11.89
CA PRO A 20 -7.83 23.97 10.93
C PRO A 20 -9.34 23.68 10.95
N LYS A 21 -10.15 24.67 10.59
CA LYS A 21 -11.59 24.48 10.37
C LYS A 21 -11.85 23.67 9.10
N ALA A 22 -13.00 23.01 9.02
CA ALA A 22 -13.40 22.26 7.82
C ALA A 22 -13.41 23.13 6.55
N SER A 23 -13.79 24.41 6.67
CA SER A 23 -13.85 25.35 5.55
C SER A 23 -12.47 25.75 4.98
N GLU A 24 -11.38 25.51 5.71
CA GLU A 24 -10.00 25.77 5.28
C GLU A 24 -9.46 24.69 4.32
N PHE A 25 -10.20 23.60 4.13
CA PHE A 25 -9.80 22.50 3.27
C PHE A 25 -10.47 22.54 1.90
N HIS A 26 -9.70 22.14 0.90
CA HIS A 26 -10.19 21.70 -0.39
C HIS A 26 -9.97 20.19 -0.49
N PHE A 27 -11.06 19.43 -0.37
CA PHE A 27 -11.01 17.97 -0.50
C PHE A 27 -11.11 17.58 -1.96
N CYS A 28 -10.19 16.72 -2.39
CA CYS A 28 -10.04 16.30 -3.77
C CYS A 28 -10.02 14.77 -3.82
N VAL A 29 -10.83 14.18 -4.70
CA VAL A 29 -10.71 12.76 -5.04
C VAL A 29 -10.16 12.67 -6.46
N VAL A 30 -9.05 11.95 -6.63
CA VAL A 30 -8.45 11.73 -7.95
C VAL A 30 -8.86 10.34 -8.43
N SER A 31 -9.54 10.28 -9.57
CA SER A 31 -10.18 9.06 -10.04
C SER A 31 -10.25 9.03 -11.57
N ALA A 32 -10.33 7.87 -12.20
CA ALA A 32 -10.53 7.77 -13.65
C ALA A 32 -11.06 6.40 -14.05
N ARG A 33 -12.03 6.40 -14.98
CA ARG A 33 -12.54 5.20 -15.67
C ARG A 33 -13.16 4.15 -14.74
N ARG A 34 -13.81 4.58 -13.66
CA ARG A 34 -14.47 3.68 -12.70
C ARG A 34 -15.99 3.86 -12.58
N ALA A 35 -16.53 4.98 -13.05
CA ALA A 35 -17.98 5.23 -13.01
C ALA A 35 -18.84 4.34 -13.93
N SER A 36 -18.24 3.50 -14.77
CA SER A 36 -18.95 2.60 -15.71
C SER A 36 -19.03 1.15 -15.25
N THR A 37 -18.40 0.77 -14.13
CA THR A 37 -18.44 -0.59 -13.61
C THR A 37 -19.15 -0.63 -12.25
N VAL A 38 -19.90 -1.70 -11.98
CA VAL A 38 -20.61 -1.86 -10.70
C VAL A 38 -19.65 -1.74 -9.51
N GLU A 39 -18.49 -2.39 -9.58
CA GLU A 39 -17.47 -2.30 -8.54
C GLU A 39 -16.93 -0.88 -8.36
N GLY A 40 -16.64 -0.17 -9.46
CA GLY A 40 -16.15 1.20 -9.41
C GLY A 40 -17.17 2.17 -8.83
N VAL A 41 -18.42 2.06 -9.25
CA VAL A 41 -19.54 2.84 -8.71
C VAL A 41 -19.69 2.59 -7.21
N GLN A 42 -19.67 1.34 -6.76
CA GLN A 42 -19.75 1.01 -5.32
C GLN A 42 -18.64 1.65 -4.49
N ASP A 43 -17.41 1.66 -4.98
CA ASP A 43 -16.30 2.27 -4.26
C ASP A 43 -16.39 3.80 -4.24
N ILE A 44 -16.74 4.40 -5.39
CA ILE A 44 -17.01 5.84 -5.51
C ILE A 44 -18.06 6.29 -4.50
N PHE A 45 -19.20 5.58 -4.42
CA PHE A 45 -20.26 5.89 -3.47
C PHE A 45 -19.80 5.75 -2.01
N LYS A 46 -19.03 4.72 -1.67
CA LYS A 46 -18.48 4.58 -0.30
C LYS A 46 -17.59 5.77 0.07
N VAL A 47 -16.74 6.23 -0.85
CA VAL A 47 -15.88 7.39 -0.60
C VAL A 47 -16.72 8.65 -0.48
N GLN A 48 -17.67 8.87 -1.38
CA GLN A 48 -18.58 10.03 -1.33
C GLN A 48 -19.36 10.08 0.00
N CYS A 49 -19.97 8.96 0.42
CA CYS A 49 -20.69 8.86 1.69
C CYS A 49 -19.82 9.23 2.89
N GLN A 50 -18.56 8.77 2.93
CA GLN A 50 -17.65 9.10 4.03
C GLN A 50 -17.29 10.59 4.10
N PHE A 51 -17.26 11.29 2.96
CA PHE A 51 -17.09 12.75 2.94
C PHE A 51 -18.37 13.48 3.35
N ASP A 52 -19.52 13.05 2.85
CA ASP A 52 -20.82 13.62 3.20
C ASP A 52 -21.11 13.49 4.71
N GLU A 53 -20.87 12.31 5.29
CA GLU A 53 -20.98 12.06 6.73
C GLU A 53 -20.01 12.92 7.55
N ALA A 54 -18.89 13.33 6.96
CA ALA A 54 -17.94 14.25 7.58
C ALA A 54 -18.32 15.73 7.39
N GLY A 55 -19.42 16.02 6.69
CA GLY A 55 -19.91 17.36 6.43
C GLY A 55 -19.08 18.15 5.41
N VAL A 56 -18.38 17.46 4.50
CA VAL A 56 -17.55 18.10 3.47
C VAL A 56 -17.87 17.53 2.09
N VAL A 57 -17.79 18.36 1.06
CA VAL A 57 -18.05 17.93 -0.34
C VAL A 57 -16.73 17.92 -1.10
N PRO A 58 -16.27 16.76 -1.60
CA PRO A 58 -15.04 16.67 -2.36
C PRO A 58 -15.27 17.08 -3.82
N THR A 59 -14.26 17.69 -4.43
CA THR A 59 -14.18 17.81 -5.89
C THR A 59 -13.51 16.58 -6.49
N TRP A 60 -14.14 15.98 -7.49
CA TRP A 60 -13.65 14.81 -8.19
C TRP A 60 -12.85 15.23 -9.43
N TYR A 61 -11.55 14.98 -9.43
CA TYR A 61 -10.64 15.25 -10.54
C TYR A 61 -10.49 14.00 -11.37
N VAL A 62 -11.01 14.04 -12.60
CA VAL A 62 -11.06 12.87 -13.48
C VAL A 62 -10.54 13.16 -14.89
N ASP A 63 -10.23 12.11 -15.65
CA ASP A 63 -9.86 12.27 -17.06
C ASP A 63 -11.04 12.77 -17.90
N SER A 64 -10.74 13.37 -19.05
CA SER A 64 -11.72 13.95 -19.99
C SER A 64 -12.85 12.98 -20.31
N ASP A 65 -12.50 11.71 -20.50
CA ASP A 65 -13.40 10.65 -20.91
C ASP A 65 -14.38 10.26 -19.78
N SER A 66 -14.01 10.50 -18.52
CA SER A 66 -14.78 10.13 -17.34
C SER A 66 -15.72 11.22 -16.83
N VAL A 67 -15.46 12.51 -17.12
CA VAL A 67 -16.17 13.65 -16.48
C VAL A 67 -17.69 13.51 -16.56
N LYS A 68 -18.22 13.16 -17.74
CA LYS A 68 -19.66 13.03 -17.97
C LYS A 68 -20.29 11.94 -17.10
N GLU A 69 -19.65 10.78 -16.99
CA GLU A 69 -20.18 9.66 -16.21
C GLU A 69 -20.13 9.95 -14.72
N TYR A 70 -19.09 10.61 -14.21
CA TYR A 70 -19.03 10.98 -12.79
C TYR A 70 -20.09 12.04 -12.43
N ARG A 71 -20.37 12.98 -13.34
CA ARG A 71 -21.46 13.95 -13.14
C ARG A 71 -22.84 13.30 -13.14
N LYS A 72 -23.07 12.25 -13.95
CA LYS A 72 -24.32 11.48 -13.92
C LYS A 72 -24.55 10.78 -12.57
N LEU A 73 -23.49 10.49 -11.82
CA LEU A 73 -23.57 9.97 -10.45
C LEU A 73 -23.87 11.06 -9.40
N GLY A 74 -24.02 12.32 -9.81
CA GLY A 74 -24.27 13.46 -8.90
C GLY A 74 -23.02 14.07 -8.28
N LEU A 75 -21.81 13.70 -8.74
CA LEU A 75 -20.55 14.14 -8.16
C LEU A 75 -20.13 15.52 -8.72
N GLN A 76 -19.48 16.34 -7.88
CA GLN A 76 -18.78 17.55 -8.32
C GLN A 76 -17.50 17.19 -9.09
N ALA A 77 -17.67 16.73 -10.34
CA ALA A 77 -16.56 16.29 -11.18
C ALA A 77 -16.06 17.39 -12.14
N VAL A 78 -14.74 17.51 -12.20
CA VAL A 78 -14.00 18.42 -13.08
C VAL A 78 -12.95 17.64 -13.88
N GLU A 79 -12.64 18.14 -15.08
CA GLU A 79 -11.57 17.61 -15.90
C GLU A 79 -10.21 17.97 -15.28
N GLY A 80 -9.41 16.95 -14.94
CA GLY A 80 -8.02 17.10 -14.48
C GLY A 80 -6.98 16.46 -15.39
N GLY A 81 -7.40 15.57 -16.30
CA GLY A 81 -6.50 14.78 -17.14
C GLY A 81 -6.13 13.44 -16.51
N ARG A 82 -4.94 12.92 -16.83
CA ARG A 82 -4.44 11.65 -16.24
C ARG A 82 -3.99 11.86 -14.79
N LEU A 83 -3.39 10.84 -14.17
CA LEU A 83 -3.00 10.82 -12.75
C LEU A 83 -2.28 12.10 -12.28
N CYS A 84 -1.04 12.35 -12.72
CA CYS A 84 -0.26 13.51 -12.28
C CYS A 84 -0.91 14.86 -12.67
N PRO A 85 -1.42 15.06 -13.90
CA PRO A 85 -2.18 16.27 -14.25
C PRO A 85 -3.37 16.54 -13.32
N SER A 86 -4.16 15.52 -12.99
CA SER A 86 -5.30 15.65 -12.08
C SER A 86 -4.85 16.01 -10.67
N ARG A 87 -3.80 15.36 -10.16
CA ARG A 87 -3.19 15.71 -8.87
C ARG A 87 -2.65 17.14 -8.84
N ASN A 88 -2.00 17.59 -9.92
CA ASN A 88 -1.48 18.96 -10.04
C ASN A 88 -2.60 19.99 -10.13
N LYS A 89 -3.68 19.68 -10.85
CA LYS A 89 -4.86 20.55 -10.92
C LYS A 89 -5.52 20.71 -9.56
N ALA A 90 -5.68 19.62 -8.80
CA ALA A 90 -6.18 19.68 -7.42
C ALA A 90 -5.33 20.58 -6.52
N LEU A 91 -4.00 20.49 -6.61
CA LEU A 91 -3.08 21.38 -5.88
C LEU A 91 -3.21 22.84 -6.33
N LYS A 92 -3.35 23.08 -7.64
CA LYS A 92 -3.54 24.42 -8.20
C LYS A 92 -4.83 25.05 -7.70
N ASP A 93 -5.95 24.34 -7.78
CA ASP A 93 -7.26 24.83 -7.38
C ASP A 93 -7.28 25.13 -5.87
N ALA A 94 -6.74 24.23 -5.04
CA ALA A 94 -6.60 24.48 -3.60
C ALA A 94 -5.78 25.74 -3.31
N ASN A 95 -4.66 25.93 -4.03
CA ASN A 95 -3.82 27.12 -3.86
C ASN A 95 -4.53 28.41 -4.30
N LEU A 96 -5.31 28.37 -5.40
CA LEU A 96 -6.11 29.50 -5.86
C LEU A 96 -7.20 29.87 -4.82
N LEU A 97 -7.74 28.87 -4.12
CA LEU A 97 -8.71 29.06 -3.05
C LEU A 97 -8.06 29.48 -1.72
N GLY A 98 -6.72 29.49 -1.61
CA GLY A 98 -6.02 29.70 -0.34
C GLY A 98 -6.25 28.59 0.69
N LYS A 99 -6.59 27.37 0.23
CA LYS A 99 -7.00 26.24 1.08
C LYS A 99 -5.93 25.15 1.17
N ILE A 100 -6.00 24.36 2.24
CA ILE A 100 -5.23 23.13 2.39
C ILE A 100 -5.75 22.10 1.38
N CYS A 101 -4.87 21.53 0.57
CA CYS A 101 -5.25 20.48 -0.38
C CYS A 101 -5.25 19.12 0.33
N VAL A 102 -6.36 18.39 0.28
CA VAL A 102 -6.42 16.99 0.70
C VAL A 102 -6.70 16.16 -0.54
N GLN A 103 -5.86 15.16 -0.82
CA GLN A 103 -6.13 14.22 -1.91
C GLN A 103 -6.41 12.84 -1.35
N ALA A 104 -7.43 12.19 -1.88
CA ALA A 104 -7.84 10.83 -1.55
C ALA A 104 -8.01 9.97 -2.82
N SER A 105 -7.70 8.68 -2.72
CA SER A 105 -8.10 7.66 -3.69
C SER A 105 -9.60 7.35 -3.57
N ASP A 106 -10.18 6.84 -4.66
CA ASP A 106 -11.61 6.58 -4.81
C ASP A 106 -12.06 5.19 -4.30
N ASP A 107 -11.18 4.46 -3.62
CA ASP A 107 -11.40 3.09 -3.15
C ASP A 107 -11.06 2.90 -1.67
N ILE A 108 -10.99 3.99 -0.91
CA ILE A 108 -10.74 3.95 0.53
C ILE A 108 -12.05 3.64 1.26
N SER A 109 -12.03 2.57 2.06
CA SER A 109 -13.19 2.16 2.86
C SER A 109 -13.09 2.51 4.34
N ALA A 110 -11.90 2.87 4.83
CA ALA A 110 -11.72 3.32 6.21
C ALA A 110 -10.38 4.01 6.44
N TRP A 111 -10.39 5.00 7.34
CA TRP A 111 -9.21 5.53 8.03
C TRP A 111 -9.20 5.03 9.47
N GLU A 112 -8.12 4.37 9.88
CA GLU A 112 -7.95 3.91 11.26
C GLU A 112 -6.68 4.51 11.86
N TYR A 113 -6.76 4.96 13.12
CA TYR A 113 -5.60 5.36 13.91
C TYR A 113 -5.50 4.53 15.20
N ARG A 114 -4.27 4.18 15.59
CA ARG A 114 -3.97 3.36 16.78
C ARG A 114 -3.14 4.14 17.79
N HIS A 115 -3.72 4.40 18.97
CA HIS A 115 -3.02 5.04 20.08
C HIS A 115 -2.67 4.04 21.19
N GLY A 116 -1.44 4.07 21.68
CA GLY A 116 -1.04 3.19 22.77
C GLY A 116 0.46 3.22 23.06
N LYS A 117 0.86 2.49 24.10
CA LYS A 117 2.26 2.35 24.47
C LYS A 117 3.07 1.70 23.34
N ARG A 118 4.32 2.13 23.21
CA ARG A 118 5.26 1.51 22.27
C ARG A 118 5.56 0.08 22.69
N ALA A 119 5.84 -0.77 21.70
CA ALA A 119 6.47 -2.05 21.96
C ALA A 119 7.90 -1.83 22.49
N ALA A 120 8.35 -2.68 23.40
CA ALA A 120 9.68 -2.57 24.02
C ALA A 120 10.83 -2.77 23.01
N SER A 121 10.58 -3.50 21.92
CA SER A 121 11.54 -3.71 20.84
C SER A 121 10.81 -3.94 19.51
N ARG A 122 11.59 -4.00 18.42
CA ARG A 122 11.10 -4.27 17.05
C ARG A 122 10.75 -5.73 16.78
N ASP A 123 10.63 -6.55 17.82
CA ASP A 123 10.14 -7.92 17.68
C ASP A 123 8.68 -7.94 17.20
N ASP A 124 8.37 -8.80 16.23
CA ASP A 124 7.04 -8.85 15.60
C ASP A 124 5.95 -9.24 16.61
N ALA A 125 6.23 -10.13 17.58
CA ALA A 125 5.25 -10.55 18.58
C ALA A 125 4.94 -9.42 19.57
N LEU A 126 5.97 -8.70 20.03
CA LEU A 126 5.80 -7.53 20.91
C LEU A 126 5.07 -6.38 20.20
N CYS A 127 5.42 -6.12 18.93
CA CYS A 127 4.74 -5.13 18.10
C CYS A 127 3.25 -5.45 17.91
N ASN A 128 2.92 -6.71 17.61
CA ASN A 128 1.54 -7.16 17.48
C ASN A 128 0.78 -7.08 18.81
N ALA A 129 1.41 -7.43 19.94
CA ALA A 129 0.80 -7.31 21.26
C ALA A 129 0.50 -5.85 21.64
N ALA A 130 1.44 -4.93 21.36
CA ALA A 130 1.23 -3.50 21.57
C ALA A 130 0.11 -2.96 20.66
N TRP A 131 0.08 -3.35 19.39
CA TRP A 131 -0.97 -2.98 18.45
C TRP A 131 -2.36 -3.48 18.88
N ALA A 132 -2.44 -4.72 19.37
CA ALA A 132 -3.70 -5.30 19.85
C ALA A 132 -4.25 -4.58 21.09
N LYS A 133 -3.36 -4.09 21.97
CA LYS A 133 -3.72 -3.31 23.17
C LYS A 133 -3.98 -1.83 22.86
N ALA A 134 -3.58 -1.33 21.69
CA ALA A 134 -3.75 0.06 21.32
C ALA A 134 -5.23 0.39 21.12
N LYS A 135 -5.67 1.54 21.65
CA LYS A 135 -6.99 2.10 21.40
C LYS A 135 -7.13 2.40 19.90
N ARG A 136 -8.20 1.88 19.31
CA ARG A 136 -8.54 2.09 17.91
C ARG A 136 -9.49 3.27 17.76
N TYR A 137 -9.17 4.15 16.83
CA TYR A 137 -10.02 5.23 16.37
C TYR A 137 -10.36 4.98 14.91
N VAL A 138 -11.65 4.99 14.58
CA VAL A 138 -12.14 5.04 13.20
C VAL A 138 -12.41 6.50 12.89
N LEU A 139 -11.81 7.00 11.83
CA LEU A 139 -11.77 8.43 11.53
C LEU A 139 -12.53 8.74 10.24
N SER A 140 -13.16 9.91 10.23
CA SER A 140 -13.59 10.53 8.98
C SER A 140 -12.39 11.11 8.22
N PRO A 141 -12.48 11.30 6.89
CA PRO A 141 -11.41 11.95 6.12
C PRO A 141 -11.07 13.36 6.63
N LEU A 142 -12.07 14.12 7.08
CA LEU A 142 -11.87 15.43 7.70
C LEU A 142 -11.04 15.33 9.00
N THR A 143 -11.42 14.43 9.91
CA THR A 143 -10.72 14.26 11.19
C THR A 143 -9.27 13.84 10.97
N ALA A 144 -9.03 12.92 10.03
CA ALA A 144 -7.69 12.47 9.65
C ALA A 144 -6.84 13.63 9.11
N ALA A 145 -7.39 14.43 8.20
CA ALA A 145 -6.71 15.60 7.64
C ALA A 145 -6.39 16.66 8.71
N GLN A 146 -7.36 17.00 9.56
CA GLN A 146 -7.18 17.94 10.67
C GLN A 146 -6.07 17.50 11.63
N PHE A 147 -6.08 16.22 12.02
CA PHE A 147 -5.07 15.68 12.93
C PHE A 147 -3.66 15.75 12.34
N ILE A 148 -3.50 15.42 11.06
CA ILE A 148 -2.20 15.47 10.36
C ILE A 148 -1.73 16.92 10.22
N VAL A 149 -2.61 17.86 9.80
CA VAL A 149 -2.24 19.27 9.65
C VAL A 149 -1.88 19.90 11.00
N ALA A 150 -2.62 19.59 12.06
CA ALA A 150 -2.30 20.06 13.41
C ALA A 150 -0.89 19.61 13.84
N LYS A 151 -0.52 18.35 13.55
CA LYS A 151 0.83 17.82 13.77
C LYS A 151 1.88 18.51 12.93
N MET A 152 1.62 18.74 11.64
CA MET A 152 2.54 19.45 10.74
C MET A 152 2.82 20.88 11.21
N ARG A 153 1.76 21.63 11.52
CA ARG A 153 1.85 23.04 11.93
C ARG A 153 2.36 23.20 13.36
N GLY A 154 2.16 22.21 14.23
CA GLY A 154 2.68 22.16 15.60
C GLY A 154 4.12 21.63 15.71
N ALA A 155 4.69 21.08 14.63
CA ALA A 155 6.04 20.55 14.63
C ALA A 155 7.10 21.65 14.87
N PRO A 156 8.25 21.30 15.47
CA PRO A 156 9.44 22.14 15.45
C PRO A 156 9.85 22.52 14.02
N GLN A 157 10.61 23.60 13.87
CA GLN A 157 11.11 24.00 12.56
C GLN A 157 12.15 22.99 12.03
N PRO A 158 12.20 22.77 10.70
CA PRO A 158 11.27 23.28 9.70
C PRO A 158 9.91 22.57 9.73
N LYS A 159 8.83 23.33 9.58
CA LYS A 159 7.47 22.77 9.56
C LYS A 159 7.17 22.08 8.23
N PRO A 160 6.84 20.77 8.22
CA PRO A 160 6.50 20.07 7.01
C PRO A 160 5.28 20.65 6.30
N LYS A 161 5.30 20.63 4.96
CA LYS A 161 4.17 21.06 4.12
C LYS A 161 3.41 19.91 3.46
N LEU A 162 3.91 18.69 3.55
CA LEU A 162 3.23 17.47 3.14
C LEU A 162 3.08 16.54 4.34
N GLY A 163 1.86 16.03 4.55
CA GLY A 163 1.58 15.01 5.54
C GLY A 163 0.75 13.87 4.96
N GLY A 164 0.78 12.71 5.61
CA GLY A 164 0.02 11.56 5.16
C GLY A 164 0.12 10.38 6.11
N VAL A 165 -0.29 9.21 5.62
CA VAL A 165 -0.53 8.02 6.44
C VAL A 165 0.46 6.91 6.16
N TYR A 166 0.42 5.86 6.97
CA TYR A 166 1.25 4.68 6.79
C TYR A 166 0.82 3.89 5.55
N MET A 167 1.79 3.46 4.76
CA MET A 167 1.58 2.87 3.42
C MET A 167 1.08 1.43 3.40
N LEU A 168 0.86 0.81 4.56
CA LEU A 168 0.39 -0.58 4.68
C LEU A 168 -0.91 -0.61 5.48
N GLY A 169 -1.77 -1.58 5.19
CA GLY A 169 -3.04 -1.79 5.92
C GLY A 169 -2.90 -2.25 7.38
N SER A 170 -1.67 -2.35 7.90
CA SER A 170 -1.42 -2.55 9.33
C SER A 170 -0.16 -1.82 9.77
N CYS A 171 -0.29 -1.09 10.87
CA CYS A 171 0.79 -0.35 11.52
C CYS A 171 1.46 -1.13 12.65
N SER A 172 1.22 -2.45 12.83
CA SER A 172 1.75 -3.15 14.00
C SER A 172 3.27 -3.03 14.15
N ARG A 173 4.02 -3.14 13.04
CA ARG A 173 5.49 -2.98 13.02
C ARG A 173 5.98 -1.57 13.35
N THR A 174 5.11 -0.57 13.31
CA THR A 174 5.46 0.81 13.68
C THR A 174 5.30 1.05 15.18
N MET A 175 4.71 0.12 15.93
CA MET A 175 4.49 0.26 17.38
C MET A 175 5.80 0.35 18.19
N ALA A 176 6.91 -0.16 17.67
CA ALA A 176 8.23 0.00 18.29
C ALA A 176 8.94 1.32 17.92
N GLY A 177 8.37 2.10 16.99
CA GLY A 177 8.96 3.33 16.48
C GLY A 177 8.23 4.59 16.93
N GLU A 178 8.71 5.71 16.39
CA GLU A 178 8.03 6.99 16.49
C GLU A 178 6.67 6.95 15.79
N GLU A 179 5.69 7.57 16.41
CA GLU A 179 4.34 7.68 15.85
C GLU A 179 4.31 8.54 14.59
N PHE A 180 5.16 9.56 14.54
CA PHE A 180 5.33 10.43 13.39
C PHE A 180 6.78 10.37 12.90
N GLY A 181 6.98 10.43 11.60
CA GLY A 181 8.32 10.54 11.03
C GLY A 181 8.39 11.52 9.88
N THR A 182 9.57 12.14 9.72
CA THR A 182 9.73 13.34 8.89
C THR A 182 10.47 13.13 7.58
N LYS A 183 11.09 11.96 7.41
CA LYS A 183 11.93 11.62 6.24
C LYS A 183 11.46 10.33 5.58
N HIS A 184 10.14 10.17 5.50
CA HIS A 184 9.50 8.95 5.05
C HIS A 184 8.68 9.15 3.77
N PHE A 185 8.51 8.06 3.02
CA PHE A 185 7.59 8.00 1.90
C PHE A 185 6.13 8.20 2.35
N ILE A 186 5.42 9.11 1.68
CA ILE A 186 3.97 9.32 1.77
C ILE A 186 3.30 8.70 0.55
N LEU A 187 2.42 7.73 0.76
CA LEU A 187 1.68 7.05 -0.30
C LEU A 187 0.61 7.99 -0.89
N GLY A 188 0.41 7.93 -2.21
CA GLY A 188 -0.54 8.78 -2.92
C GLY A 188 -2.04 8.54 -2.65
N ASP A 189 -2.41 7.61 -1.76
CA ASP A 189 -3.81 7.28 -1.46
C ASP A 189 -4.49 8.31 -0.56
N PHE A 190 -3.79 8.83 0.44
CA PHE A 190 -4.33 9.89 1.28
C PHE A 190 -3.22 10.76 1.84
N PHE A 191 -3.22 12.03 1.44
CA PHE A 191 -2.27 13.00 1.92
C PHE A 191 -2.86 14.40 1.98
N VAL A 192 -2.19 15.26 2.74
CA VAL A 192 -2.52 16.68 2.88
C VAL A 192 -1.31 17.52 2.48
N VAL A 193 -1.56 18.60 1.75
CA VAL A 193 -0.56 19.62 1.44
C VAL A 193 -1.03 20.94 2.03
N ASP A 194 -0.28 21.43 3.00
CA ASP A 194 -0.57 22.72 3.64
C ASP A 194 -0.31 23.88 2.68
N THR A 195 -1.00 24.98 2.94
CA THR A 195 -0.91 26.23 2.19
C THR A 195 0.54 26.70 2.01
N GLY A 196 0.82 27.29 0.85
CA GLY A 196 2.14 27.84 0.51
C GLY A 196 3.12 26.85 -0.13
N SER A 197 2.81 25.55 -0.24
CA SER A 197 3.68 24.62 -0.99
C SER A 197 3.60 24.84 -2.51
N LYS A 198 4.76 25.08 -3.12
CA LYS A 198 4.91 25.19 -4.58
C LYS A 198 5.27 23.86 -5.27
N VAL A 199 5.47 22.79 -4.50
CA VAL A 199 5.84 21.47 -5.05
C VAL A 199 4.68 20.89 -5.87
N ARG A 200 5.01 20.26 -7.00
CA ARG A 200 4.07 19.62 -7.93
C ARG A 200 4.54 18.22 -8.29
N PHE A 201 3.62 17.39 -8.76
CA PHE A 201 3.94 16.09 -9.32
C PHE A 201 4.65 16.26 -10.66
N ASP A 202 5.67 15.45 -10.89
CA ASP A 202 6.35 15.36 -12.18
C ASP A 202 5.46 14.62 -13.18
N GLU A 203 4.99 15.33 -14.20
CA GLU A 203 4.06 14.77 -15.20
C GLU A 203 4.74 13.79 -16.18
N ASN A 204 6.08 13.66 -16.12
CA ASN A 204 6.79 12.58 -16.81
C ASN A 204 6.58 11.23 -16.11
N LEU A 205 6.17 11.24 -14.84
CA LEU A 205 5.80 10.04 -14.09
C LEU A 205 4.31 9.75 -14.28
N ASN A 206 3.99 8.47 -14.53
CA ASN A 206 2.61 7.98 -14.58
C ASN A 206 2.36 6.82 -13.59
N LEU A 207 3.41 6.43 -12.86
CA LEU A 207 3.44 5.47 -11.77
C LEU A 207 4.52 5.92 -10.76
N LYS A 208 4.31 5.65 -9.47
CA LYS A 208 5.29 5.94 -8.41
C LYS A 208 5.61 7.45 -8.27
N GLU A 209 4.67 8.29 -8.69
CA GLU A 209 4.75 9.75 -8.62
C GLU A 209 4.84 10.26 -7.17
N ASP A 210 4.32 9.48 -6.24
CA ASP A 210 4.32 9.74 -4.81
C ASP A 210 5.72 9.66 -4.17
N TYR A 211 6.64 8.86 -4.73
CA TYR A 211 8.04 8.85 -4.31
C TYR A 211 8.71 10.17 -4.63
N ASP A 212 8.57 10.65 -5.86
CA ASP A 212 9.10 11.93 -6.30
C ASP A 212 8.49 13.09 -5.50
N PHE A 213 7.17 13.06 -5.29
CA PHE A 213 6.46 14.08 -4.55
C PHE A 213 6.89 14.16 -3.08
N SER A 214 7.13 12.99 -2.46
CA SER A 214 7.68 12.90 -1.10
C SER A 214 9.10 13.48 -1.05
N CYS A 215 9.99 13.06 -1.96
CA CYS A 215 11.37 13.55 -2.01
C CYS A 215 11.44 15.06 -2.25
N SER A 216 10.63 15.56 -3.19
CA SER A 216 10.54 16.98 -3.51
C SER A 216 10.09 17.81 -2.31
N HIS A 217 9.13 17.33 -1.50
CA HIS A 217 8.73 18.01 -0.27
C HIS A 217 9.79 18.00 0.82
N ILE A 218 10.49 16.88 1.01
CA ILE A 218 11.60 16.84 1.99
C ILE A 218 12.69 17.82 1.59
N ARG A 219 13.06 17.87 0.30
CA ARG A 219 14.05 18.83 -0.20
C ARG A 219 13.58 20.28 -0.01
N ALA A 220 12.35 20.60 -0.39
CA ALA A 220 11.85 21.97 -0.38
C ALA A 220 11.53 22.51 1.02
N HIS A 221 11.09 21.66 1.94
CA HIS A 221 10.54 22.07 3.24
C HIS A 221 11.25 21.41 4.43
N GLY A 222 12.38 20.74 4.20
CA GLY A 222 13.15 20.04 5.22
C GLY A 222 12.51 18.74 5.74
N GLY A 223 11.26 18.44 5.39
CA GLY A 223 10.59 17.21 5.81
C GLY A 223 9.15 17.06 5.34
N VAL A 224 8.61 15.88 5.62
CA VAL A 224 7.18 15.54 5.55
C VAL A 224 6.66 15.21 6.95
N MET A 225 5.38 14.87 7.08
CA MET A 225 4.80 14.36 8.33
C MET A 225 4.01 13.08 8.07
N ARG A 226 4.65 11.91 8.21
CA ARG A 226 3.94 10.63 8.09
C ARG A 226 3.43 10.18 9.45
N CYS A 227 2.11 10.00 9.59
CA CYS A 227 1.53 9.32 10.73
C CYS A 227 1.69 7.80 10.58
N ASN A 228 2.70 7.23 11.25
CA ASN A 228 3.03 5.80 11.18
C ASN A 228 1.96 4.91 11.85
N ARG A 229 1.01 5.49 12.59
CA ARG A 229 -0.06 4.78 13.30
C ARG A 229 -1.44 4.99 12.70
N MET A 230 -1.54 5.73 11.61
CA MET A 230 -2.75 5.86 10.80
C MET A 230 -2.61 5.00 9.55
N THR A 231 -3.62 4.17 9.27
CA THR A 231 -3.65 3.24 8.13
C THR A 231 -4.95 3.38 7.38
N LEU A 232 -4.93 3.00 6.10
CA LEU A 232 -6.11 2.94 5.24
C LEU A 232 -6.52 1.49 5.01
N THR A 233 -7.82 1.26 4.87
CA THR A 233 -8.33 0.08 4.16
C THR A 233 -8.63 0.51 2.73
N VAL A 234 -7.85 -0.02 1.78
CA VAL A 234 -7.86 0.40 0.37
C VAL A 234 -7.56 -0.80 -0.52
N LYS A 235 -8.12 -0.86 -1.74
CA LYS A 235 -7.85 -1.96 -2.67
C LYS A 235 -6.51 -1.77 -3.38
N HIS A 236 -6.21 -0.55 -3.83
CA HIS A 236 -4.96 0.01 -4.39
C HIS A 236 -4.30 -0.77 -5.56
N TYR A 237 -4.10 -2.09 -5.42
CA TYR A 237 -3.40 -2.95 -6.38
C TYR A 237 -4.32 -3.81 -7.27
N SER A 238 -5.61 -3.90 -6.97
CA SER A 238 -6.55 -4.81 -7.67
C SER A 238 -7.64 -4.12 -8.49
N ASN A 239 -7.69 -2.78 -8.51
CA ASN A 239 -8.78 -2.06 -9.16
C ASN A 239 -8.68 -2.12 -10.69
N SER A 240 -9.84 -2.16 -11.34
CA SER A 240 -9.97 -1.80 -12.75
C SER A 240 -9.93 -0.27 -12.89
N GLY A 241 -9.12 0.25 -13.83
CA GLY A 241 -8.95 1.69 -14.06
C GLY A 241 -7.81 2.34 -13.25
N GLY A 242 -7.81 3.67 -13.19
CA GLY A 242 -6.81 4.46 -12.46
C GLY A 242 -5.35 4.14 -12.82
N ALA A 243 -4.43 4.24 -11.84
CA ALA A 243 -3.01 3.93 -12.02
C ALA A 243 -2.75 2.48 -12.48
N CYS A 244 -3.65 1.54 -12.18
CA CYS A 244 -3.53 0.16 -12.63
C CYS A 244 -3.64 0.03 -14.15
N SER A 245 -4.31 0.97 -14.83
CA SER A 245 -4.42 0.98 -16.30
C SER A 245 -3.11 1.33 -17.03
N ASN A 246 -2.16 1.96 -16.33
CA ASN A 246 -0.84 2.29 -16.88
C ASN A 246 0.16 1.12 -16.76
N ARG A 247 -0.18 0.04 -16.03
CA ARG A 247 0.75 -1.08 -15.82
C ARG A 247 0.70 -2.05 -16.99
N ASP A 248 1.80 -2.15 -17.73
CA ASP A 248 1.94 -3.21 -18.73
C ASP A 248 2.31 -4.56 -18.07
N LYS A 249 1.91 -5.67 -18.70
CA LYS A 249 2.16 -7.04 -18.18
C LYS A 249 3.64 -7.39 -18.06
N LYS A 250 4.53 -6.69 -18.77
CA LYS A 250 5.98 -6.90 -18.79
C LYS A 250 6.72 -6.00 -17.78
N GLY A 251 6.02 -5.05 -17.14
CA GLY A 251 6.57 -4.10 -16.17
C GLY A 251 7.49 -3.02 -16.77
N LYS A 252 7.44 -2.78 -18.09
CA LYS A 252 8.31 -1.77 -18.73
C LYS A 252 8.01 -0.37 -18.25
N GLU A 253 6.73 -0.03 -18.08
CA GLU A 253 6.33 1.28 -17.59
C GLU A 253 6.81 1.49 -16.15
N GLU A 254 6.71 0.47 -15.28
CA GLU A 254 7.29 0.57 -13.94
C GLU A 254 8.80 0.80 -13.97
N GLN A 255 9.52 0.09 -14.86
CA GLN A 255 10.97 0.26 -15.01
C GLN A 255 11.34 1.64 -15.53
N ARG A 256 10.58 2.20 -16.49
CA ARG A 256 10.75 3.56 -16.98
C ARG A 256 10.62 4.58 -15.85
N ASN A 257 9.53 4.51 -15.06
CA ASN A 257 9.31 5.42 -13.93
C ASN A 257 10.39 5.25 -12.86
N ILE A 258 10.83 4.02 -12.58
CA ILE A 258 11.95 3.78 -11.66
C ILE A 258 13.25 4.40 -12.19
N GLY A 259 13.53 4.33 -13.49
CA GLY A 259 14.69 4.99 -14.10
C GLY A 259 14.71 6.49 -13.83
N ILE A 260 13.61 7.18 -14.15
CA ILE A 260 13.42 8.61 -13.86
C ILE A 260 13.67 8.91 -12.37
N LEU A 261 13.10 8.09 -11.48
CA LEU A 261 13.27 8.24 -10.04
C LEU A 261 14.71 8.04 -9.58
N MET A 262 15.43 7.05 -10.11
CA MET A 262 16.83 6.80 -9.75
C MET A 262 17.76 7.89 -10.25
N ASP A 263 17.48 8.46 -11.44
CA ASP A 263 18.25 9.57 -11.99
C ASP A 263 18.04 10.84 -11.18
N LYS A 264 16.80 11.10 -10.75
CA LYS A 264 16.44 12.29 -9.97
C LYS A 264 16.85 12.19 -8.50
N TRP A 265 16.79 11.01 -7.90
CA TRP A 265 17.00 10.79 -6.46
C TRP A 265 17.96 9.64 -6.14
N PRO A 266 19.19 9.63 -6.70
CA PRO A 266 20.11 8.48 -6.63
C PRO A 266 20.55 8.12 -5.21
N ARG A 267 20.50 9.07 -4.27
CA ARG A 267 20.89 8.84 -2.87
C ARG A 267 19.71 8.53 -1.95
N ALA A 268 18.51 8.93 -2.33
CA ALA A 268 17.30 8.72 -1.53
C ALA A 268 16.55 7.44 -1.92
N LEU A 269 16.75 6.93 -3.14
CA LEU A 269 16.07 5.75 -3.67
C LEU A 269 17.06 4.62 -3.96
N ARG A 270 16.62 3.39 -3.73
CA ARG A 270 17.33 2.18 -4.13
C ARG A 270 16.36 1.10 -4.56
N PHE A 271 16.81 0.18 -5.40
CA PHE A 271 16.01 -0.97 -5.78
C PHE A 271 15.64 -1.83 -4.56
N ASN A 272 14.40 -2.35 -4.56
CA ASN A 272 13.99 -3.31 -3.55
C ASN A 272 14.59 -4.69 -3.87
N PRO A 273 15.45 -5.26 -3.00
CA PRO A 273 16.13 -6.53 -3.30
C PRO A 273 15.19 -7.74 -3.27
N LYS A 274 13.97 -7.60 -2.73
CA LYS A 274 13.02 -8.69 -2.54
C LYS A 274 11.82 -8.62 -3.49
N ARG A 275 11.58 -7.47 -4.11
CA ARG A 275 10.38 -7.22 -4.90
C ARG A 275 10.77 -6.53 -6.20
N THR A 276 10.52 -7.22 -7.30
CA THR A 276 10.74 -6.70 -8.65
C THR A 276 9.89 -5.45 -8.86
N ASN A 277 10.43 -4.46 -9.58
CA ASN A 277 9.78 -3.19 -9.90
C ASN A 277 9.31 -2.38 -8.67
N GLU A 278 9.94 -2.56 -7.52
CA GLU A 278 9.75 -1.70 -6.35
C GLU A 278 11.07 -1.01 -5.97
N VAL A 279 10.92 0.16 -5.34
CA VAL A 279 12.03 0.92 -4.77
C VAL A 279 11.82 1.09 -3.28
N ILE A 280 12.91 1.37 -2.57
CA ILE A 280 12.88 1.72 -1.16
C ILE A 280 13.40 3.14 -1.03
N MET A 281 12.57 4.00 -0.41
CA MET A 281 12.97 5.34 -0.04
C MET A 281 13.66 5.35 1.32
N SER A 282 14.82 6.02 1.38
CA SER A 282 15.57 6.28 2.60
C SER A 282 16.32 7.59 2.41
N TRP A 283 15.83 8.64 3.06
CA TRP A 283 16.46 9.96 2.94
C TRP A 283 17.90 9.93 3.50
N PRO A 284 18.87 10.56 2.81
CA PRO A 284 20.26 10.61 3.25
C PRO A 284 20.46 11.52 4.47
N ALA A 285 21.53 11.27 5.24
CA ALA A 285 21.77 11.92 6.53
C ALA A 285 22.31 13.36 6.42
N ASP A 286 22.97 13.67 5.32
CA ASP A 286 23.48 15.01 4.96
C ASP A 286 22.45 15.85 4.19
N ASP A 287 21.21 15.37 4.11
CA ASP A 287 20.08 16.03 3.44
C ASP A 287 20.23 16.28 1.92
N ASP A 288 21.29 15.76 1.29
CA ASP A 288 21.50 15.82 -0.16
C ASP A 288 21.07 14.52 -0.86
N ALA A 289 19.90 14.56 -1.50
CA ALA A 289 19.30 13.42 -2.21
C ALA A 289 19.76 13.26 -3.67
N GLU A 290 20.34 14.30 -4.28
CA GLU A 290 20.68 14.36 -5.70
C GLU A 290 22.18 14.18 -5.96
N GLY A 291 23.01 14.22 -4.91
CA GLY A 291 24.45 14.06 -5.02
C GLY A 291 24.91 12.78 -5.72
N LYS A 292 26.17 12.81 -6.19
CA LYS A 292 26.79 11.64 -6.84
C LYS A 292 26.80 10.45 -5.89
N HIS A 293 26.40 9.29 -6.41
CA HIS A 293 26.42 8.04 -5.67
C HIS A 293 27.89 7.66 -5.37
N HIS A 294 28.41 8.02 -4.20
CA HIS A 294 29.72 7.55 -3.77
C HIS A 294 29.71 6.02 -3.65
N GLU A 295 30.68 5.36 -4.28
CA GLU A 295 30.85 3.91 -4.19
C GLU A 295 30.94 3.46 -2.72
N LYS A 296 30.16 2.42 -2.42
CA LYS A 296 30.17 1.55 -1.23
C LYS A 296 31.00 2.05 -0.05
N ARG A 297 30.35 2.71 0.92
CA ARG A 297 30.82 2.61 2.31
C ARG A 297 30.86 1.12 2.70
N LYS A 298 32.06 0.60 2.97
CA LYS A 298 32.26 -0.76 3.50
C LYS A 298 31.35 -0.94 4.73
N PRO A 299 30.76 -2.12 4.95
CA PRO A 299 30.00 -2.37 6.16
C PRO A 299 30.93 -2.15 7.35
N SER A 300 30.59 -1.21 8.24
CA SER A 300 31.26 -1.09 9.52
C SER A 300 31.08 -2.42 10.25
N GLN A 301 32.18 -3.12 10.50
CA GLN A 301 32.20 -4.32 11.33
C GLN A 301 31.59 -3.96 12.69
N ARG A 302 30.39 -4.46 12.97
CA ARG A 302 29.88 -4.49 14.35
C ARG A 302 30.69 -5.56 15.10
N PRO A 303 31.15 -5.30 16.33
CA PRO A 303 31.80 -6.32 17.15
C PRO A 303 30.85 -7.51 17.32
N GLY A 304 31.39 -8.71 17.18
CA GLY A 304 30.63 -9.96 17.11
C GLY A 304 29.73 -10.18 18.32
N ALA A 305 28.42 -10.20 18.09
CA ALA A 305 27.49 -10.82 19.02
C ALA A 305 27.66 -12.34 18.91
N GLY A 306 28.08 -12.97 20.01
CA GLY A 306 28.32 -14.41 20.12
C GLY A 306 27.12 -15.23 19.67
N LYS A 307 27.41 -16.40 19.09
CA LYS A 307 26.42 -17.40 18.69
C LYS A 307 25.54 -17.78 19.90
N PRO A 308 24.21 -17.61 19.86
CA PRO A 308 23.35 -18.23 20.85
C PRO A 308 23.26 -19.73 20.54
N GLY A 309 23.49 -20.54 21.56
CA GLY A 309 23.41 -22.00 21.51
C GLY A 309 22.04 -22.51 21.08
N LYS A 310 22.05 -23.69 20.46
CA LYS A 310 20.84 -24.43 20.06
C LYS A 310 20.08 -24.88 21.31
N THR A 311 19.00 -24.19 21.67
CA THR A 311 17.95 -24.76 22.51
C THR A 311 16.79 -25.21 21.62
N LYS A 312 16.50 -26.52 21.63
CA LYS A 312 15.32 -27.11 20.99
C LYS A 312 14.09 -26.74 21.80
N ALA A 313 13.29 -25.78 21.32
CA ALA A 313 11.94 -25.54 21.84
C ALA A 313 10.93 -26.35 21.00
N VAL A 314 10.27 -27.30 21.65
CA VAL A 314 9.16 -28.09 21.09
C VAL A 314 7.93 -27.20 20.99
N ALA A 315 7.63 -26.70 19.78
CA ALA A 315 6.44 -25.90 19.53
C ALA A 315 5.22 -26.81 19.28
N LYS A 316 4.27 -26.85 20.23
CA LYS A 316 2.90 -27.30 19.95
C LYS A 316 2.25 -26.29 18.99
N LYS A 317 1.96 -26.73 17.76
CA LYS A 317 1.29 -25.93 16.73
C LYS A 317 -0.20 -25.84 17.02
N THR A 318 -0.68 -24.66 17.41
CA THR A 318 -2.11 -24.32 17.34
C THR A 318 -2.42 -23.83 15.93
N LYS A 319 -3.29 -24.53 15.21
CA LYS A 319 -3.71 -24.24 13.83
C LYS A 319 -4.58 -22.98 13.79
N VAL A 320 -4.10 -21.92 13.13
CA VAL A 320 -4.95 -20.82 12.65
C VAL A 320 -5.45 -21.17 11.25
N THR A 321 -6.76 -21.36 11.10
CA THR A 321 -7.43 -21.68 9.84
C THR A 321 -7.59 -20.43 8.97
N ARG A 322 -6.88 -20.37 7.84
CA ARG A 322 -7.16 -19.42 6.75
C ARG A 322 -8.45 -19.83 6.00
N PRO A 323 -9.21 -18.88 5.40
CA PRO A 323 -10.32 -19.21 4.53
C PRO A 323 -9.81 -20.07 3.36
N LYS A 324 -10.41 -21.25 3.15
CA LYS A 324 -10.00 -22.17 2.08
C LYS A 324 -10.53 -21.63 0.76
N ALA A 325 -9.63 -21.40 -0.21
CA ALA A 325 -10.04 -21.29 -1.61
C ALA A 325 -10.84 -22.55 -1.99
N HIS A 326 -12.11 -22.37 -2.37
CA HIS A 326 -12.98 -23.49 -2.73
C HIS A 326 -12.70 -23.89 -4.17
N HIS A 327 -11.98 -25.00 -4.36
CA HIS A 327 -11.78 -25.59 -5.68
C HIS A 327 -12.94 -26.55 -5.97
N PRO A 328 -13.60 -26.47 -7.14
CA PRO A 328 -14.72 -27.35 -7.48
C PRO A 328 -14.30 -28.82 -7.44
N SER A 329 -14.97 -29.61 -6.61
CA SER A 329 -14.60 -31.00 -6.30
C SER A 329 -14.61 -31.93 -7.52
N ASN A 330 -15.46 -31.63 -8.50
CA ASN A 330 -15.64 -32.39 -9.73
C ASN A 330 -14.68 -31.99 -10.86
N ALA A 331 -13.91 -30.90 -10.72
CA ALA A 331 -13.00 -30.45 -11.77
C ALA A 331 -11.84 -31.43 -11.96
N ILE A 332 -11.43 -31.61 -13.22
CA ILE A 332 -10.31 -32.45 -13.60
C ILE A 332 -9.03 -31.62 -13.56
N ILE A 333 -8.03 -32.11 -12.84
CA ILE A 333 -6.70 -31.51 -12.75
C ILE A 333 -5.92 -31.90 -14.00
N LEU A 334 -5.35 -30.92 -14.70
CA LEU A 334 -4.52 -31.16 -15.88
C LEU A 334 -3.13 -30.57 -15.69
N GLN A 335 -2.11 -31.37 -15.94
CA GLN A 335 -0.73 -30.92 -16.03
C GLN A 335 -0.53 -30.00 -17.23
N THR A 336 0.23 -28.92 -17.05
CA THR A 336 0.60 -27.99 -18.13
C THR A 336 1.98 -28.31 -18.70
N GLU A 337 2.27 -27.87 -19.92
CA GLU A 337 3.59 -28.02 -20.56
C GLU A 337 4.73 -27.45 -19.70
N LYS A 338 4.47 -26.35 -19.00
CA LYS A 338 5.40 -25.73 -18.04
C LYS A 338 5.90 -26.70 -16.97
N SER A 339 5.08 -27.67 -16.57
CA SER A 339 5.45 -28.68 -15.57
C SER A 339 5.93 -30.00 -16.16
N LYS A 340 5.88 -30.16 -17.49
CA LYS A 340 6.43 -31.29 -18.25
C LYS A 340 7.85 -31.02 -18.77
N GLU A 341 8.24 -29.76 -18.91
CA GLU A 341 9.62 -29.33 -19.19
C GLU A 341 10.56 -29.64 -18.01
N ALA A 342 10.82 -30.94 -17.76
CA ALA A 342 11.69 -31.42 -16.69
C ALA A 342 13.16 -31.01 -16.84
N ASN A 343 13.55 -30.43 -17.99
CA ASN A 343 14.89 -29.91 -18.26
C ASN A 343 15.03 -28.39 -18.02
N ASN A 344 14.00 -27.70 -17.53
CA ASN A 344 14.11 -26.29 -17.18
C ASN A 344 14.66 -26.16 -15.75
N ALA A 345 15.89 -25.65 -15.59
CA ALA A 345 16.66 -25.53 -14.34
C ALA A 345 15.95 -24.77 -13.18
N ARG A 346 14.71 -24.32 -13.38
CA ARG A 346 13.89 -23.56 -12.42
C ARG A 346 12.80 -24.38 -11.71
N ILE A 347 12.54 -25.63 -12.11
CA ILE A 347 11.52 -26.48 -11.48
C ILE A 347 12.19 -27.61 -10.70
N LYS A 348 11.88 -27.72 -9.41
CA LYS A 348 12.40 -28.80 -8.58
C LYS A 348 11.81 -30.14 -9.07
N PRO A 349 12.62 -31.20 -9.29
CA PRO A 349 12.15 -32.47 -9.87
C PRO A 349 10.95 -33.12 -9.16
N TYR A 350 10.85 -32.98 -7.83
CA TYR A 350 9.70 -33.52 -7.09
C TYR A 350 8.38 -32.82 -7.43
N VAL A 351 8.41 -31.56 -7.87
CA VAL A 351 7.21 -30.81 -8.28
C VAL A 351 6.69 -31.35 -9.61
N ALA A 352 7.57 -31.57 -10.60
CA ALA A 352 7.16 -32.19 -11.86
C ALA A 352 6.54 -33.59 -11.63
N ARG A 353 7.17 -34.42 -10.78
CA ARG A 353 6.64 -35.75 -10.41
C ARG A 353 5.29 -35.67 -9.71
N ARG A 354 5.10 -34.76 -8.74
CA ARG A 354 3.80 -34.65 -8.06
C ARG A 354 2.70 -34.13 -8.99
N CYS A 355 3.01 -33.14 -9.85
CA CYS A 355 2.05 -32.60 -10.80
C CYS A 355 1.61 -33.64 -11.83
N GLY A 356 2.53 -34.49 -12.29
CA GLY A 356 2.20 -35.64 -13.16
C GLY A 356 1.25 -36.63 -12.48
N ARG A 357 1.49 -36.96 -11.20
CA ARG A 357 0.65 -37.93 -10.45
C ARG A 357 -0.79 -37.47 -10.20
N VAL A 358 -1.03 -36.16 -10.14
CA VAL A 358 -2.38 -35.59 -9.91
C VAL A 358 -3.11 -35.28 -11.21
N SER A 359 -2.41 -35.23 -12.34
CA SER A 359 -3.00 -34.98 -13.66
C SER A 359 -3.98 -36.09 -14.05
N GLY A 360 -5.10 -35.71 -14.67
CA GLY A 360 -6.18 -36.60 -15.10
C GLY A 360 -7.19 -36.96 -14.00
N LYS A 361 -6.93 -36.60 -12.73
CA LYS A 361 -7.80 -36.93 -11.59
C LYS A 361 -8.73 -35.78 -11.23
N ARG A 362 -9.85 -36.08 -10.58
CA ARG A 362 -10.74 -35.07 -9.99
C ARG A 362 -10.12 -34.48 -8.73
N VAL A 363 -10.46 -33.23 -8.43
CA VAL A 363 -10.03 -32.55 -7.18
C VAL A 363 -10.39 -33.38 -5.94
N SER A 364 -11.57 -34.00 -5.91
CA SER A 364 -12.04 -34.87 -4.82
C SER A 364 -11.23 -36.16 -4.63
N GLU A 365 -10.57 -36.65 -5.69
CA GLU A 365 -9.76 -37.87 -5.66
C GLU A 365 -8.33 -37.60 -5.20
N VAL A 366 -7.89 -36.33 -5.26
CA VAL A 366 -6.53 -35.92 -4.95
C VAL A 366 -6.43 -35.35 -3.54
N LEU A 367 -7.29 -34.38 -3.20
CA LEU A 367 -7.17 -33.65 -1.93
C LEU A 367 -7.41 -34.57 -0.73
N GLY A 368 -6.39 -34.68 0.12
CA GLY A 368 -6.45 -35.50 1.34
C GLY A 368 -6.28 -37.00 1.13
N ARG A 369 -6.13 -37.47 -0.12
CA ARG A 369 -6.07 -38.90 -0.47
C ARG A 369 -4.75 -39.29 -1.14
N LEU A 370 -4.26 -38.46 -2.08
CA LEU A 370 -3.05 -38.78 -2.83
C LEU A 370 -1.80 -38.45 -2.03
N LYS A 371 -0.83 -39.37 -1.95
CA LYS A 371 0.47 -39.14 -1.32
C LYS A 371 1.54 -38.86 -2.36
N TYR A 372 2.46 -37.94 -2.07
CA TYR A 372 3.62 -37.61 -2.89
C TYR A 372 4.90 -37.48 -2.04
N THR A 373 6.06 -37.65 -2.66
CA THR A 373 7.36 -37.55 -1.99
C THR A 373 7.95 -36.15 -2.18
N THR A 374 8.43 -35.52 -1.10
CA THR A 374 9.05 -34.18 -1.14
C THR A 374 10.49 -34.22 -1.65
N ALA A 375 11.15 -33.05 -1.70
CA ALA A 375 12.58 -32.98 -2.04
C ALA A 375 13.46 -33.69 -1.02
N GLU A 376 13.03 -33.70 0.24
CA GLU A 376 13.71 -34.29 1.40
C GLU A 376 13.44 -35.79 1.57
N GLY A 377 12.71 -36.42 0.63
CA GLY A 377 12.37 -37.84 0.69
C GLY A 377 11.17 -38.19 1.57
N GLU A 378 10.53 -37.21 2.21
CA GLU A 378 9.36 -37.43 3.06
C GLU A 378 8.10 -37.71 2.22
N THR A 379 7.27 -38.66 2.66
CA THR A 379 5.95 -38.87 2.06
C THR A 379 4.92 -37.95 2.71
N ARG A 380 4.23 -37.13 1.91
CA ARG A 380 3.17 -36.22 2.36
C ARG A 380 1.88 -36.42 1.60
N THR A 381 0.75 -36.15 2.26
CA THR A 381 -0.56 -36.12 1.62
C THR A 381 -0.76 -34.80 0.88
N TYR A 382 -1.27 -34.86 -0.34
CA TYR A 382 -1.55 -33.71 -1.19
C TYR A 382 -2.78 -32.97 -0.66
N VAL A 383 -2.60 -31.70 -0.27
CA VAL A 383 -3.65 -30.89 0.38
C VAL A 383 -4.00 -29.65 -0.44
N THR A 384 -5.03 -28.92 -0.01
CA THR A 384 -5.54 -27.72 -0.70
C THR A 384 -4.45 -26.69 -0.97
N SER A 385 -3.49 -26.51 -0.05
CA SER A 385 -2.37 -25.58 -0.24
C SER A 385 -1.41 -26.00 -1.35
N ASP A 386 -1.22 -27.31 -1.56
CA ASP A 386 -0.40 -27.82 -2.66
C ASP A 386 -1.09 -27.54 -4.01
N LEU A 387 -2.41 -27.81 -4.09
CA LEU A 387 -3.20 -27.51 -5.29
C LEU A 387 -3.17 -26.02 -5.63
N SER A 388 -3.42 -25.15 -4.63
CA SER A 388 -3.39 -23.70 -4.84
C SER A 388 -2.01 -23.22 -5.30
N TYR A 389 -0.93 -23.75 -4.73
CA TYR A 389 0.43 -23.42 -5.15
C TYR A 389 0.70 -23.84 -6.59
N ASP A 390 0.34 -25.08 -6.97
CA ASP A 390 0.60 -25.61 -8.30
C ASP A 390 -0.25 -24.92 -9.39
N LEU A 391 -1.48 -24.49 -9.06
CA LEU A 391 -2.31 -23.66 -9.93
C LEU A 391 -1.72 -22.23 -10.08
N GLN A 392 -1.36 -21.58 -8.97
CA GLN A 392 -0.82 -20.22 -8.97
C GLN A 392 0.52 -20.13 -9.72
N ARG A 393 1.34 -21.17 -9.64
CA ARG A 393 2.60 -21.26 -10.39
C ARG A 393 2.41 -21.64 -11.85
N GLY A 394 1.18 -21.98 -12.26
CA GLY A 394 0.84 -22.41 -13.61
C GLY A 394 1.40 -23.78 -13.96
N PHE A 395 1.63 -24.65 -12.96
CA PHE A 395 2.04 -26.04 -13.19
C PHE A 395 0.83 -26.91 -13.51
N LEU A 396 -0.31 -26.63 -12.88
CA LEU A 396 -1.59 -27.28 -13.14
C LEU A 396 -2.62 -26.29 -13.65
N LYS A 397 -3.68 -26.80 -14.29
CA LYS A 397 -4.91 -26.08 -14.59
C LYS A 397 -6.12 -26.96 -14.23
N LEU A 398 -7.25 -26.35 -13.92
CA LEU A 398 -8.52 -27.06 -13.71
C LEU A 398 -9.36 -27.00 -14.98
N LYS A 399 -9.91 -28.14 -15.39
CA LYS A 399 -10.93 -28.24 -16.44
C LYS A 399 -12.27 -28.56 -15.78
N ALA A 400 -13.28 -27.73 -16.04
CA ALA A 400 -14.64 -28.02 -15.60
C ALA A 400 -15.11 -29.36 -16.19
N SER A 401 -15.66 -30.23 -15.35
CA SER A 401 -16.37 -31.42 -15.83
C SER A 401 -17.65 -30.91 -16.50
N LYS A 402 -17.90 -31.25 -17.77
CA LYS A 402 -19.25 -31.08 -18.33
C LYS A 402 -20.19 -31.87 -17.43
N SER A 403 -21.23 -31.23 -16.93
CA SER A 403 -22.38 -31.89 -16.30
C SER A 403 -22.98 -32.83 -17.35
N GLY A 404 -22.87 -34.13 -17.10
CA GLY A 404 -23.72 -35.13 -17.73
C GLY A 404 -25.03 -35.21 -16.96
#